data_AF-A0A6G6XAC8-F1
#
_entry.id   AF-A0A6G6XAC8-F1
#
_cell.length_a   1.000
_cell.length_b   1.000
_cell.length_c   1.000
_cell.angle_alpha   90.00
_cell.angle_beta   90.00
_cell.angle_gamma   90.00
#
_symmetry.space_group_name_H-M   'P 1'
#
loop_
_entity.id
_entity.type
_entity.pdbx_description
1 polymer ?
#
loop_
_entity_poly.entity_id
_entity_poly.type
_entity_poly.pdbx_seq_one_letter_code
_entity_poly.pdbx_strand_id
1 'polypeptide(L)'
;MSELNPTEQFRLRFAQLRGACNDSPSALITFFREKASLVELAWRADSAANLIDRASAFRKIHAQVTPEFMVDWRAYNQHWRAQVSYVIAANLDDQFGDPEMSFPPFEIFAAKHEKASSRESANAEFENEFIAEFHDGAKAIEELKSLLEQQAVDWFDPDFMFIPNTYRIGVQALEYFEQVIGIDFDGAFDRWNNLPVVFVPRHVSDKHGLTSKAGLYALFNEAVRSYVAGAPAAAAAMCRAILELVLKKHYLADEQTDFVSLKKLINIAVARYSFIDGQGMHSFRENANAILHGYVTTESSLAISDQAMLKIFQDLKHFIEEAPET
;
A
#
# COMPACT_ATOMS: atom_id res chain seq x y z
N MET A 1 -19.84 6.52 -24.48
CA MET A 1 -19.51 7.19 -23.20
C MET A 1 -18.17 6.61 -22.76
N SER A 2 -17.17 7.44 -22.49
CA SER A 2 -15.88 6.95 -21.99
C SER A 2 -16.09 6.28 -20.63
N GLU A 3 -15.53 5.10 -20.43
CA GLU A 3 -15.51 4.47 -19.11
C GLU A 3 -14.78 5.40 -18.13
N LEU A 4 -15.41 5.68 -17.00
CA LEU A 4 -14.81 6.47 -15.92
C LEU A 4 -13.58 5.74 -15.40
N ASN A 5 -12.52 6.46 -15.06
CA ASN A 5 -11.35 5.83 -14.44
C ASN A 5 -11.69 5.37 -12.99
N PRO A 6 -10.87 4.50 -12.37
CA PRO A 6 -11.18 3.97 -11.03
C PRO A 6 -11.40 5.04 -9.94
N THR A 7 -10.64 6.14 -9.96
CA THR A 7 -10.78 7.21 -8.94
C THR A 7 -12.07 8.01 -9.15
N GLU A 8 -12.47 8.25 -10.39
CA GLU A 8 -13.76 8.87 -10.75
C GLU A 8 -14.96 7.97 -10.41
N GLN A 9 -14.84 6.67 -10.70
CA GLN A 9 -15.87 5.70 -10.32
C GLN A 9 -16.09 5.70 -8.80
N PHE A 10 -15.01 5.61 -8.02
CA PHE A 10 -15.09 5.66 -6.57
C PHE A 10 -15.75 6.95 -6.08
N ARG A 11 -15.29 8.13 -6.54
CA ARG A 11 -15.89 9.42 -6.14
C ARG A 11 -17.39 9.45 -6.40
N LEU A 12 -17.82 9.04 -7.60
CA LEU A 12 -19.23 9.05 -7.97
C LEU A 12 -20.05 8.14 -7.04
N ARG A 13 -19.60 6.90 -6.81
CA ARG A 13 -20.32 5.94 -5.96
C ARG A 13 -20.33 6.36 -4.50
N PHE A 14 -19.21 6.87 -4.00
CA PHE A 14 -19.10 7.31 -2.63
C PHE A 14 -19.93 8.58 -2.37
N ALA A 15 -19.95 9.54 -3.30
CA ALA A 15 -20.83 10.71 -3.21
C ALA A 15 -22.32 10.33 -3.19
N GLN A 16 -22.73 9.33 -3.97
CA GLN A 16 -24.11 8.80 -3.95
C GLN A 16 -24.45 8.22 -2.57
N LEU A 17 -23.55 7.42 -1.98
CA LEU A 17 -23.73 6.87 -0.65
C LEU A 17 -23.80 7.98 0.43
N ARG A 18 -22.85 8.92 0.42
CA ARG A 18 -22.83 10.06 1.34
C ARG A 18 -24.11 10.87 1.25
N GLY A 19 -24.55 11.19 0.03
CA GLY A 19 -25.79 11.94 -0.21
C GLY A 19 -27.03 11.22 0.34
N ALA A 20 -27.14 9.91 0.13
CA ALA A 20 -28.26 9.11 0.66
C ALA A 20 -28.28 9.05 2.21
N CYS A 21 -27.13 9.22 2.84
CA CYS A 21 -26.94 9.21 4.29
C CYS A 21 -26.82 10.61 4.91
N ASN A 22 -27.10 11.69 4.17
CA ASN A 22 -26.89 13.08 4.62
C ASN A 22 -25.49 13.32 5.22
N ASP A 23 -24.47 12.72 4.61
CA ASP A 23 -23.07 12.78 5.02
C ASP A 23 -22.77 12.20 6.42
N SER A 24 -23.62 11.29 6.90
CA SER A 24 -23.47 10.66 8.22
C SER A 24 -23.21 9.15 8.09
N PRO A 25 -22.01 8.65 8.45
CA PRO A 25 -21.74 7.21 8.48
C PRO A 25 -22.63 6.45 9.47
N SER A 26 -23.01 7.07 10.59
CA SER A 26 -23.91 6.44 11.56
C SER A 26 -25.31 6.24 10.99
N ALA A 27 -25.79 7.14 10.12
CA ALA A 27 -27.07 6.94 9.43
C ALA A 27 -27.07 5.67 8.55
N LEU A 28 -25.92 5.32 7.95
CA LEU A 28 -25.81 4.05 7.20
C LEU A 28 -26.07 2.85 8.13
N ILE A 29 -25.44 2.82 9.30
CA ILE A 29 -25.62 1.74 10.30
C ILE A 29 -27.05 1.68 10.84
N THR A 30 -27.68 2.83 11.08
CA THR A 30 -29.04 2.89 11.63
C THR A 30 -30.09 2.41 10.62
N PHE A 31 -29.95 2.77 9.34
CA PHE A 31 -31.06 2.65 8.38
C PHE A 31 -30.87 1.59 7.28
N PHE A 32 -29.74 0.89 7.19
CA PHE A 32 -29.50 -0.05 6.08
C PHE A 32 -30.52 -1.20 6.02
N ARG A 33 -31.03 -1.68 7.17
CA ARG A 33 -32.04 -2.74 7.23
C ARG A 33 -33.42 -2.28 6.74
N GLU A 34 -33.72 -0.99 6.87
CA GLU A 34 -34.99 -0.41 6.43
C GLU A 34 -34.97 0.00 4.95
N LYS A 35 -33.77 0.22 4.38
CA LYS A 35 -33.58 0.77 3.04
C LYS A 35 -32.60 -0.07 2.24
N ALA A 36 -33.13 -1.02 1.47
CA ALA A 36 -32.33 -1.86 0.57
C ALA A 36 -31.43 -1.06 -0.39
N SER A 37 -31.83 0.16 -0.78
CA SER A 37 -31.01 1.05 -1.61
C SER A 37 -29.70 1.49 -0.93
N LEU A 38 -29.65 1.57 0.40
CA LEU A 38 -28.40 1.88 1.12
C LEU A 38 -27.41 0.72 1.06
N VAL A 39 -27.91 -0.51 1.13
CA VAL A 39 -27.10 -1.72 0.97
C VAL A 39 -26.49 -1.77 -0.43
N GLU A 40 -27.29 -1.51 -1.47
CA GLU A 40 -26.81 -1.45 -2.85
C GLU A 40 -25.75 -0.35 -3.05
N LEU A 41 -25.96 0.84 -2.46
CA LEU A 41 -24.99 1.93 -2.53
C LEU A 41 -23.68 1.60 -1.78
N ALA A 42 -23.77 0.91 -0.64
CA ALA A 42 -22.60 0.42 0.09
C ALA A 42 -21.79 -0.58 -0.75
N TRP A 43 -22.45 -1.58 -1.35
CA TRP A 43 -21.80 -2.53 -2.28
C TRP A 43 -21.11 -1.84 -3.45
N ARG A 44 -21.75 -0.84 -4.05
CA ARG A 44 -21.17 -0.08 -5.18
C ARG A 44 -19.97 0.76 -4.76
N ALA A 45 -20.03 1.38 -3.59
CA ALA A 45 -18.91 2.15 -3.04
C ALA A 45 -17.73 1.24 -2.70
N ASP A 46 -17.98 0.12 -2.03
CA ASP A 46 -16.97 -0.88 -1.68
C ASP A 46 -16.33 -1.49 -2.92
N SER A 47 -17.14 -1.90 -3.91
CA SER A 47 -16.63 -2.43 -5.17
C SER A 47 -15.71 -1.44 -5.88
N ALA A 48 -16.06 -0.14 -5.90
CA ALA A 48 -15.23 0.89 -6.50
C ALA A 48 -13.95 1.17 -5.68
N ALA A 49 -14.03 1.11 -4.34
CA ALA A 49 -12.86 1.19 -3.47
C ALA A 49 -11.91 0.00 -3.68
N ASN A 50 -12.46 -1.20 -3.85
CA ASN A 50 -11.70 -2.42 -4.13
C ASN A 50 -10.95 -2.33 -5.46
N LEU A 51 -11.45 -1.61 -6.48
CA LEU A 51 -10.67 -1.37 -7.71
C LEU A 51 -9.40 -0.55 -7.44
N ILE A 52 -9.46 0.39 -6.49
CA ILE A 52 -8.31 1.21 -6.08
C ILE A 52 -7.35 0.38 -5.24
N ASP A 53 -7.86 -0.42 -4.29
CA ASP A 53 -7.05 -1.29 -3.44
C ASP A 53 -6.35 -2.37 -4.28
N ARG A 54 -7.04 -2.99 -5.24
CA ARG A 54 -6.43 -3.92 -6.23
C ARG A 54 -5.33 -3.26 -7.03
N ALA A 55 -5.61 -2.09 -7.62
CA ALA A 55 -4.56 -1.34 -8.29
C ALA A 55 -3.38 -1.02 -7.35
N SER A 56 -3.65 -0.78 -6.07
CA SER A 56 -2.63 -0.49 -5.06
C SER A 56 -1.82 -1.71 -4.61
N ALA A 57 -2.35 -2.91 -4.79
CA ALA A 57 -1.64 -4.16 -4.55
C ALA A 57 -0.53 -4.41 -5.59
N PHE A 58 -0.61 -3.79 -6.77
CA PHE A 58 0.41 -3.89 -7.82
C PHE A 58 1.27 -2.63 -8.00
N ARG A 59 0.79 -1.46 -7.54
CA ARG A 59 1.54 -0.20 -7.58
C ARG A 59 1.29 0.67 -6.36
N LYS A 60 2.35 1.28 -5.83
CA LYS A 60 2.26 2.16 -4.65
C LYS A 60 2.14 3.64 -4.99
N ILE A 61 2.14 4.01 -6.26
CA ILE A 61 2.00 5.40 -6.72
C ILE A 61 0.95 5.50 -7.83
N HIS A 62 -0.01 6.39 -7.66
CA HIS A 62 -1.08 6.67 -8.62
C HIS A 62 -0.98 8.11 -9.11
N ALA A 63 -1.06 8.31 -10.41
CA ALA A 63 -0.90 9.61 -11.05
C ALA A 63 -2.25 10.27 -11.36
N GLN A 64 -2.21 11.57 -11.68
CA GLN A 64 -3.36 12.30 -12.24
C GLN A 64 -4.59 12.30 -11.31
N VAL A 65 -4.35 12.33 -10.00
CA VAL A 65 -5.41 12.25 -9.01
C VAL A 65 -5.98 13.65 -8.76
N THR A 66 -7.30 13.77 -8.70
CA THR A 66 -7.95 15.07 -8.42
C THR A 66 -7.94 15.35 -6.92
N PRO A 67 -7.86 16.62 -6.49
CA PRO A 67 -7.89 16.98 -5.07
C PRO A 67 -9.12 16.43 -4.33
N GLU A 68 -10.29 16.46 -4.98
CA GLU A 68 -11.52 15.97 -4.36
C GLU A 68 -11.50 14.46 -4.15
N PHE A 69 -10.85 13.69 -5.03
CA PHE A 69 -10.66 12.25 -4.78
C PHE A 69 -9.91 12.04 -3.48
N MET A 70 -8.84 12.80 -3.24
CA MET A 70 -8.03 12.61 -2.03
C MET A 70 -8.84 12.93 -0.77
N VAL A 71 -9.69 13.96 -0.81
CA VAL A 71 -10.63 14.29 0.27
C VAL A 71 -11.62 13.14 0.50
N ASP A 72 -12.27 12.67 -0.56
CA ASP A 72 -13.24 11.58 -0.51
C ASP A 72 -12.60 10.26 -0.02
N TRP A 73 -11.40 9.93 -0.49
CA TRP A 73 -10.66 8.73 -0.10
C TRP A 73 -10.22 8.75 1.35
N ARG A 74 -9.76 9.91 1.86
CA ARG A 74 -9.44 10.09 3.29
C ARG A 74 -10.69 9.91 4.14
N ALA A 75 -11.79 10.59 3.78
CA ALA A 75 -13.06 10.47 4.49
C ALA A 75 -13.56 9.02 4.51
N TYR A 76 -13.47 8.31 3.37
CA TYR A 76 -13.86 6.92 3.28
C TYR A 76 -13.07 6.03 4.24
N ASN A 77 -11.74 6.07 4.16
CA ASN A 77 -10.90 5.22 5.01
C ASN A 77 -11.02 5.53 6.50
N GLN A 78 -11.18 6.81 6.86
CA GLN A 78 -11.23 7.23 8.28
C GLN A 78 -12.60 7.04 8.92
N HIS A 79 -13.68 7.17 8.15
CA HIS A 79 -15.02 7.32 8.74
C HIS A 79 -16.11 6.44 8.14
N TRP A 80 -15.90 5.83 6.96
CA TRP A 80 -16.95 5.07 6.28
C TRP A 80 -16.60 3.61 6.03
N ARG A 81 -15.32 3.26 5.86
CA ARG A 81 -14.90 1.91 5.44
C ARG A 81 -15.45 0.84 6.38
N ALA A 82 -15.30 1.00 7.69
CA ALA A 82 -15.81 0.05 8.67
C ALA A 82 -17.33 -0.13 8.59
N GLN A 83 -18.07 0.96 8.38
CA GLN A 83 -19.52 0.96 8.29
C GLN A 83 -20.02 0.30 7.00
N VAL A 84 -19.35 0.60 5.88
CA VAL A 84 -19.63 -0.02 4.59
C VAL A 84 -19.37 -1.53 4.66
N SER A 85 -18.22 -1.94 5.20
CA SER A 85 -17.89 -3.36 5.39
C SER A 85 -18.89 -4.07 6.31
N TYR A 86 -19.35 -3.40 7.38
CA TYR A 86 -20.37 -3.95 8.27
C TYR A 86 -21.70 -4.20 7.54
N VAL A 87 -22.18 -3.22 6.77
CA VAL A 87 -23.44 -3.36 6.02
C VAL A 87 -23.36 -4.49 4.99
N ILE A 88 -22.23 -4.62 4.30
CA ILE A 88 -21.99 -5.70 3.34
C ILE A 88 -21.97 -7.06 4.05
N ALA A 89 -21.22 -7.18 5.14
CA ALA A 89 -21.13 -8.42 5.91
C ALA A 89 -22.49 -8.83 6.49
N ALA A 90 -23.24 -7.88 7.06
CA ALA A 90 -24.60 -8.14 7.55
C ALA A 90 -25.55 -8.58 6.42
N ASN A 91 -25.45 -7.98 5.23
CA ASN A 91 -26.26 -8.37 4.09
C ASN A 91 -25.91 -9.75 3.53
N LEU A 92 -24.65 -10.16 3.61
CA LEU A 92 -24.22 -11.53 3.27
C LEU A 92 -24.70 -12.54 4.31
N ASP A 93 -24.63 -12.19 5.59
CA ASP A 93 -25.15 -13.02 6.68
C ASP A 93 -26.67 -13.23 6.55
N ASP A 94 -27.43 -12.18 6.23
CA ASP A 94 -28.88 -12.31 5.95
C ASP A 94 -29.19 -13.25 4.77
N GLN A 95 -28.26 -13.43 3.82
CA GLN A 95 -28.44 -14.26 2.62
C GLN A 95 -27.93 -15.70 2.78
N PHE A 96 -26.83 -15.88 3.50
CA PHE A 96 -26.06 -17.12 3.54
C PHE A 96 -25.72 -17.60 4.96
N GLY A 97 -25.95 -16.76 5.98
CA GLY A 97 -25.65 -17.03 7.36
C GLY A 97 -26.56 -18.10 7.97
N ASP A 98 -26.13 -18.60 9.13
CA ASP A 98 -26.93 -19.52 9.93
C ASP A 98 -28.10 -18.75 10.54
N PRO A 99 -29.37 -19.10 10.25
CA PRO A 99 -30.54 -18.43 10.80
C PRO A 99 -30.60 -18.45 12.33
N GLU A 100 -29.89 -19.38 12.97
CA GLU A 100 -29.81 -19.50 14.43
C GLU A 100 -28.76 -18.56 15.06
N MET A 101 -27.84 -18.00 14.27
CA MET A 101 -26.84 -17.04 14.73
C MET A 101 -27.24 -15.60 14.39
N SER A 102 -27.21 -14.73 15.40
CA SER A 102 -27.37 -13.30 15.18
C SER A 102 -26.05 -12.70 14.74
N PHE A 103 -26.05 -11.96 13.63
CA PHE A 103 -24.95 -11.08 13.26
C PHE A 103 -24.61 -10.11 14.42
N PRO A 104 -23.32 -9.91 14.76
CA PRO A 104 -22.94 -9.05 15.87
C PRO A 104 -23.29 -7.57 15.61
N PRO A 105 -23.54 -6.76 16.65
CA PRO A 105 -23.63 -5.31 16.53
C PRO A 105 -22.36 -4.65 15.97
N PHE A 106 -22.50 -3.45 15.40
CA PHE A 106 -21.42 -2.71 14.75
C PHE A 106 -20.21 -2.50 15.65
N GLU A 107 -20.39 -2.18 16.93
CA GLU A 107 -19.29 -1.93 17.87
C GLU A 107 -18.42 -3.17 18.07
N ILE A 108 -19.04 -4.35 18.12
CA ILE A 108 -18.34 -5.63 18.26
C ILE A 108 -17.63 -5.98 16.94
N PHE A 109 -18.28 -5.75 15.80
CA PHE A 109 -17.68 -5.95 14.48
C PHE A 109 -16.46 -5.04 14.27
N ALA A 110 -16.61 -3.73 14.53
CA ALA A 110 -15.56 -2.73 14.38
C ALA A 110 -14.35 -3.04 15.29
N ALA A 111 -14.57 -3.41 16.55
CA ALA A 111 -13.48 -3.79 17.46
C ALA A 111 -12.70 -5.03 16.98
N LYS A 112 -13.35 -5.96 16.27
CA LYS A 112 -12.68 -7.13 15.66
C LYS A 112 -11.90 -6.76 14.41
N HIS A 113 -12.41 -5.81 13.61
CA HIS A 113 -11.84 -5.41 12.31
C HIS A 113 -10.90 -4.20 12.38
N GLU A 114 -10.75 -3.54 13.53
CA GLU A 114 -9.68 -2.56 13.77
C GLU A 114 -8.28 -3.21 13.74
N LYS A 115 -8.19 -4.52 13.99
CA LYS A 115 -6.97 -5.27 13.69
C LYS A 115 -6.89 -5.39 12.17
N ALA A 116 -5.89 -4.75 11.58
CA ALA A 116 -5.59 -4.84 10.15
C ALA A 116 -5.81 -6.28 9.68
N SER A 117 -6.67 -6.48 8.67
CA SER A 117 -6.93 -7.79 8.08
C SER A 117 -5.58 -8.42 7.78
N SER A 118 -5.20 -9.41 8.58
CA SER A 118 -4.03 -10.22 8.30
C SER A 118 -4.36 -10.97 7.03
N ARG A 119 -3.48 -10.87 6.04
CA ARG A 119 -3.62 -11.70 4.85
C ARG A 119 -3.60 -13.17 5.25
N GLU A 120 -4.44 -13.94 4.58
CA GLU A 120 -4.63 -15.35 4.87
C GLU A 120 -3.85 -16.19 3.85
N SER A 121 -3.49 -17.42 4.21
CA SER A 121 -3.00 -18.38 3.21
C SER A 121 -4.06 -18.58 2.14
N ALA A 122 -3.63 -18.77 0.89
CA ALA A 122 -4.54 -19.20 -0.17
C ALA A 122 -5.12 -20.57 0.19
N ASN A 123 -6.43 -20.74 0.05
CA ASN A 123 -7.08 -22.02 0.25
C ASN A 123 -7.21 -22.74 -1.10
N ALA A 124 -6.25 -23.61 -1.38
CA ALA A 124 -6.19 -24.38 -2.63
C ALA A 124 -7.40 -25.31 -2.87
N GLU A 125 -8.28 -25.55 -1.88
CA GLU A 125 -9.53 -26.30 -2.08
C GLU A 125 -10.60 -25.48 -2.82
N PHE A 126 -10.61 -24.17 -2.61
CA PHE A 126 -11.64 -23.26 -3.14
C PHE A 126 -11.10 -22.25 -4.15
N GLU A 127 -9.78 -22.02 -4.15
CA GLU A 127 -9.12 -20.99 -4.92
C GLU A 127 -8.14 -21.63 -5.92
N ASN A 128 -8.12 -21.10 -7.14
CA ASN A 128 -7.28 -21.57 -8.24
C ASN A 128 -6.22 -20.56 -8.69
N GLU A 129 -6.15 -19.40 -8.03
CA GLU A 129 -5.20 -18.33 -8.33
C GLU A 129 -4.75 -17.62 -7.07
N PHE A 130 -3.52 -17.07 -7.12
CA PHE A 130 -3.00 -16.19 -6.09
C PHE A 130 -3.55 -14.77 -6.29
N ILE A 131 -4.21 -14.23 -5.27
CA ILE A 131 -4.80 -12.89 -5.26
C ILE A 131 -4.01 -12.03 -4.29
N ALA A 132 -3.10 -11.20 -4.83
CA ALA A 132 -2.12 -10.43 -4.07
C ALA A 132 -2.73 -9.49 -3.01
N GLU A 133 -4.00 -9.11 -3.18
CA GLU A 133 -4.76 -8.27 -2.25
C GLU A 133 -5.07 -8.98 -0.94
N PHE A 134 -5.39 -10.28 -1.01
CA PHE A 134 -5.96 -11.06 0.10
C PHE A 134 -4.99 -12.12 0.63
N HIS A 135 -4.15 -12.68 -0.25
CA HIS A 135 -3.31 -13.80 0.09
C HIS A 135 -1.95 -13.39 0.65
N ASP A 136 -1.51 -14.13 1.66
CA ASP A 136 -0.17 -14.09 2.21
C ASP A 136 0.76 -14.86 1.27
N GLY A 137 1.46 -14.12 0.42
CA GLY A 137 2.36 -14.72 -0.58
C GLY A 137 3.56 -15.43 0.03
N ALA A 138 3.97 -15.08 1.25
CA ALA A 138 5.09 -15.73 1.90
C ALA A 138 4.66 -17.12 2.42
N LYS A 139 3.49 -17.21 3.06
CA LYS A 139 2.89 -18.51 3.40
C LYS A 139 2.62 -19.38 2.18
N ALA A 140 2.17 -18.80 1.07
CA ALA A 140 1.96 -19.55 -0.17
C ALA A 140 3.27 -20.18 -0.69
N ILE A 141 4.41 -19.49 -0.54
CA ILE A 141 5.74 -20.02 -0.87
C ILE A 141 6.16 -21.13 0.10
N GLU A 142 5.93 -20.95 1.41
CA GLU A 142 6.23 -21.97 2.42
C GLU A 142 5.40 -23.24 2.24
N GLU A 143 4.11 -23.11 1.95
CA GLU A 143 3.22 -24.24 1.64
C GLU A 143 3.68 -24.97 0.37
N LEU A 144 4.11 -24.23 -0.66
CA LEU A 144 4.71 -24.82 -1.85
C LEU A 144 6.00 -25.58 -1.53
N LYS A 145 6.91 -25.00 -0.72
CA LYS A 145 8.15 -25.69 -0.30
C LYS A 145 7.82 -26.99 0.42
N SER A 146 6.93 -26.96 1.40
CA SER A 146 6.50 -28.13 2.16
C SER A 146 5.89 -29.22 1.26
N LEU A 147 5.05 -28.83 0.31
CA LEU A 147 4.46 -29.75 -0.66
C LEU A 147 5.55 -30.40 -1.55
N LEU A 148 6.48 -29.61 -2.08
CA LEU A 148 7.56 -30.11 -2.93
C LEU A 148 8.48 -31.08 -2.17
N GLU A 149 8.79 -30.80 -0.90
CA GLU A 149 9.55 -31.71 -0.05
C GLU A 149 8.82 -33.02 0.19
N GLN A 150 7.52 -32.96 0.51
CA GLN A 150 6.71 -34.16 0.70
C GLN A 150 6.68 -34.99 -0.59
N GLN A 151 6.42 -34.37 -1.74
CA GLN A 151 6.38 -35.05 -3.03
C GLN A 151 7.74 -35.65 -3.42
N ALA A 152 8.85 -35.03 -3.02
CA ALA A 152 10.18 -35.58 -3.23
C ALA A 152 10.47 -36.86 -2.41
N VAL A 153 9.76 -37.07 -1.31
CA VAL A 153 9.88 -38.26 -0.45
C VAL A 153 8.88 -39.34 -0.83
N ASP A 154 7.62 -38.96 -1.02
CA ASP A 154 6.51 -39.90 -1.22
C ASP A 154 6.49 -40.50 -2.62
N TRP A 155 7.06 -39.82 -3.62
CA TRP A 155 7.01 -40.29 -4.99
C TRP A 155 8.18 -41.21 -5.36
N PHE A 156 7.90 -42.51 -5.43
CA PHE A 156 8.82 -43.50 -6.00
C PHE A 156 8.22 -44.13 -7.26
N ASP A 157 8.52 -43.53 -8.41
CA ASP A 157 8.29 -44.13 -9.72
C ASP A 157 9.64 -44.46 -10.38
N PRO A 158 9.96 -45.75 -10.61
CA PRO A 158 11.21 -46.18 -11.24
C PRO A 158 11.44 -45.57 -12.64
N ASP A 159 10.37 -45.28 -13.37
CA ASP A 159 10.45 -44.72 -14.73
C ASP A 159 10.64 -43.19 -14.71
N PHE A 160 10.41 -42.54 -13.56
CA PHE A 160 10.47 -41.09 -13.40
C PHE A 160 11.33 -40.62 -12.21
N MET A 161 12.45 -41.30 -11.96
CA MET A 161 13.41 -40.95 -10.88
C MET A 161 13.95 -39.50 -10.91
N PHE A 162 13.80 -38.77 -12.02
CA PHE A 162 14.24 -37.38 -12.13
C PHE A 162 13.29 -36.39 -11.44
N ILE A 163 12.02 -36.76 -11.22
CA ILE A 163 11.05 -35.79 -10.72
C ILE A 163 11.22 -35.50 -9.21
N PRO A 164 11.39 -36.51 -8.34
CA PRO A 164 11.74 -36.25 -6.94
C PRO A 164 13.02 -35.40 -6.79
N ASN A 165 14.01 -35.65 -7.66
CA ASN A 165 15.23 -34.85 -7.69
C ASN A 165 14.97 -33.40 -8.13
N THR A 166 14.06 -33.18 -9.08
CA THR A 166 13.69 -31.84 -9.56
C THR A 166 13.02 -31.03 -8.45
N TYR A 167 12.10 -31.62 -7.69
CA TYR A 167 11.47 -30.95 -6.55
C TYR A 167 12.49 -30.58 -5.47
N ARG A 168 13.36 -31.52 -5.10
CA ARG A 168 14.42 -31.26 -4.11
C ARG A 168 15.39 -30.17 -4.54
N ILE A 169 15.80 -30.15 -5.82
CA ILE A 169 16.67 -29.09 -6.37
C ILE A 169 15.95 -27.73 -6.30
N GLY A 170 14.65 -27.68 -6.61
CA GLY A 170 13.83 -26.48 -6.51
C GLY A 170 13.79 -25.90 -5.09
N VAL A 171 13.50 -26.75 -4.10
CA VAL A 171 13.49 -26.36 -2.68
C VAL A 171 14.87 -25.85 -2.24
N GLN A 172 15.94 -26.59 -2.54
CA GLN A 172 17.31 -26.18 -2.21
C GLN A 172 17.71 -24.85 -2.85
N ALA A 173 17.23 -24.56 -4.06
CA ALA A 173 17.46 -23.27 -4.70
C ALA A 173 16.76 -22.13 -3.96
N LEU A 174 15.52 -22.34 -3.49
CA LEU A 174 14.80 -21.37 -2.66
C LEU A 174 15.50 -21.15 -1.30
N GLU A 175 15.91 -22.22 -0.63
CA GLU A 175 16.68 -22.12 0.61
C GLU A 175 18.00 -21.37 0.42
N TYR A 176 18.68 -21.56 -0.72
CA TYR A 176 19.88 -20.81 -1.06
C TYR A 176 19.60 -19.30 -1.22
N PHE A 177 18.46 -18.92 -1.81
CA PHE A 177 18.03 -17.52 -1.88
C PHE A 177 17.85 -16.90 -0.49
N GLU A 178 17.23 -17.62 0.44
CA GLU A 178 16.93 -17.12 1.78
C GLU A 178 18.18 -17.10 2.67
N GLN A 179 18.90 -18.22 2.74
CA GLN A 179 19.97 -18.44 3.72
C GLN A 179 21.33 -17.91 3.26
N VAL A 180 21.60 -17.91 1.95
CA VAL A 180 22.91 -17.52 1.41
C VAL A 180 22.86 -16.17 0.71
N ILE A 181 21.87 -15.93 -0.16
CA ILE A 181 21.71 -14.63 -0.81
C ILE A 181 21.11 -13.60 0.16
N GLY A 182 20.30 -14.05 1.13
CA GLY A 182 19.70 -13.18 2.15
C GLY A 182 18.38 -12.53 1.73
N ILE A 183 17.67 -13.12 0.76
CA ILE A 183 16.34 -12.65 0.37
C ILE A 183 15.30 -13.17 1.36
N ASP A 184 14.74 -12.26 2.14
CA ASP A 184 13.70 -12.50 3.14
C ASP A 184 12.32 -12.34 2.49
N PHE A 185 11.66 -13.46 2.13
CA PHE A 185 10.35 -13.44 1.47
C PHE A 185 9.25 -12.89 2.37
N ASP A 186 9.18 -13.36 3.62
CA ASP A 186 8.23 -12.86 4.64
C ASP A 186 8.35 -11.34 4.77
N GLY A 187 9.57 -10.85 5.04
CA GLY A 187 9.82 -9.42 5.15
C GLY A 187 9.57 -8.67 3.84
N ALA A 188 9.79 -9.25 2.67
CA ALA A 188 9.46 -8.59 1.40
C ALA A 188 7.95 -8.35 1.26
N PHE A 189 7.12 -9.35 1.56
CA PHE A 189 5.67 -9.18 1.55
C PHE A 189 5.21 -8.21 2.64
N ASP A 190 5.72 -8.31 3.86
CA ASP A 190 5.39 -7.39 4.95
C ASP A 190 5.75 -5.93 4.60
N ARG A 191 6.95 -5.69 4.07
CA ARG A 191 7.37 -4.36 3.60
C ARG A 191 6.46 -3.85 2.49
N TRP A 192 6.13 -4.69 1.50
CA TRP A 192 5.19 -4.30 0.42
C TRP A 192 3.83 -3.91 0.97
N ASN A 193 3.32 -4.65 1.95
CA ASN A 193 1.97 -4.46 2.49
C ASN A 193 1.89 -3.20 3.35
N ASN A 194 2.92 -2.92 4.13
CA ASN A 194 2.98 -1.75 5.00
C ASN A 194 3.32 -0.45 4.27
N LEU A 195 3.81 -0.51 3.02
CA LEU A 195 4.11 0.67 2.22
C LEU A 195 2.85 1.51 1.95
N PRO A 196 2.90 2.82 2.22
CA PRO A 196 1.76 3.69 1.98
C PRO A 196 1.56 3.90 0.48
N VAL A 197 0.29 3.95 0.07
CA VAL A 197 -0.11 4.31 -1.30
C VAL A 197 -0.03 5.82 -1.46
N VAL A 198 0.63 6.31 -2.52
CA VAL A 198 0.79 7.73 -2.82
C VAL A 198 -0.12 8.13 -3.97
N PHE A 199 -0.95 9.14 -3.75
CA PHE A 199 -1.82 9.71 -4.78
C PHE A 199 -1.25 11.04 -5.29
N VAL A 200 -0.53 11.01 -6.42
CA VAL A 200 0.10 12.19 -6.99
C VAL A 200 -0.94 13.12 -7.60
N PRO A 201 -1.07 14.37 -7.11
CA PRO A 201 -1.99 15.33 -7.67
C PRO A 201 -1.72 15.59 -9.16
N ARG A 202 -2.76 15.97 -9.91
CA ARG A 202 -2.64 16.25 -11.35
C ARG A 202 -1.55 17.27 -11.69
N HIS A 203 -1.52 18.42 -11.01
CA HIS A 203 -0.52 19.47 -11.25
C HIS A 203 0.92 19.01 -10.95
N VAL A 204 1.08 18.05 -10.02
CA VAL A 204 2.39 17.43 -9.73
C VAL A 204 2.77 16.47 -10.86
N SER A 205 1.82 15.61 -11.23
CA SER A 205 2.01 14.57 -12.25
C SER A 205 2.37 15.14 -13.62
N ASP A 206 1.69 16.21 -14.05
CA ASP A 206 1.89 16.87 -15.34
C ASP A 206 3.33 17.36 -15.53
N LYS A 207 4.04 17.74 -14.44
CA LYS A 207 5.43 18.23 -14.48
C LYS A 207 6.49 17.12 -14.52
N HIS A 208 6.13 15.87 -14.21
CA HIS A 208 7.12 14.79 -14.06
C HIS A 208 7.20 13.80 -15.21
N GLY A 209 6.20 13.76 -16.10
CA GLY A 209 6.14 12.83 -17.23
C GLY A 209 6.10 11.37 -16.77
N LEU A 210 4.98 10.67 -17.00
CA LEU A 210 4.75 9.31 -16.49
C LEU A 210 5.83 8.28 -16.89
N THR A 211 6.56 8.53 -17.98
CA THR A 211 7.57 7.62 -18.55
C THR A 211 9.01 8.07 -18.38
N SER A 212 9.26 9.19 -17.68
CA SER A 212 10.63 9.70 -17.50
C SER A 212 11.45 8.77 -16.60
N LYS A 213 12.57 8.24 -17.14
CA LYS A 213 13.48 7.31 -16.41
C LYS A 213 14.12 7.93 -15.16
N ALA A 214 14.20 9.26 -15.08
CA ALA A 214 14.68 10.01 -13.92
C ALA A 214 13.57 10.87 -13.30
N GLY A 215 12.30 10.54 -13.59
CA GLY A 215 11.13 11.23 -13.06
C GLY A 215 10.72 10.72 -11.68
N LEU A 216 9.80 11.45 -11.05
CA LEU A 216 9.23 11.14 -9.74
C LEU A 216 8.79 9.66 -9.63
N TYR A 217 8.07 9.15 -10.64
CA TYR A 217 7.53 7.79 -10.65
C TYR A 217 8.60 6.71 -10.70
N ALA A 218 9.62 6.88 -11.55
CA ALA A 218 10.72 5.93 -11.66
C ALA A 218 11.50 5.88 -10.34
N LEU A 219 11.86 7.04 -9.78
CA LEU A 219 12.56 7.11 -8.50
C LEU A 219 11.75 6.49 -7.36
N PHE A 220 10.44 6.76 -7.30
CA PHE A 220 9.58 6.19 -6.26
C PHE A 220 9.46 4.66 -6.37
N ASN A 221 9.27 4.13 -7.58
CA ASN A 221 9.22 2.69 -7.80
C ASN A 221 10.54 2.00 -7.44
N GLU A 222 11.67 2.60 -7.77
CA GLU A 222 12.99 2.07 -7.40
C GLU A 222 13.24 2.17 -5.89
N ALA A 223 12.76 3.23 -5.22
CA ALA A 223 12.78 3.33 -3.76
C ALA A 223 11.98 2.19 -3.10
N VAL A 224 10.76 1.95 -3.59
CA VAL A 224 9.88 0.86 -3.15
C VAL A 224 10.54 -0.50 -3.35
N ARG A 225 11.05 -0.78 -4.54
CA ARG A 225 11.73 -2.06 -4.85
C ARG A 225 12.94 -2.27 -3.96
N SER A 226 13.76 -1.24 -3.77
CA SER A 226 14.92 -1.30 -2.89
C SER A 226 14.51 -1.62 -1.45
N TYR A 227 13.46 -0.99 -0.94
CA TYR A 227 12.97 -1.24 0.41
C TYR A 227 12.45 -2.68 0.57
N VAL A 228 11.58 -3.11 -0.34
CA VAL A 228 10.97 -4.44 -0.34
C VAL A 228 12.03 -5.54 -0.41
N ALA A 229 13.05 -5.34 -1.26
CA ALA A 229 14.18 -6.27 -1.41
C ALA A 229 15.18 -6.25 -0.23
N GLY A 230 14.89 -5.53 0.87
CA GLY A 230 15.77 -5.49 2.03
C GLY A 230 17.00 -4.59 1.88
N ALA A 231 16.96 -3.59 0.99
CA ALA A 231 18.02 -2.60 0.76
C ALA A 231 17.60 -1.19 1.26
N PRO A 232 17.43 -0.98 2.57
CA PRO A 232 16.91 0.28 3.15
C PRO A 232 17.82 1.49 2.89
N ALA A 233 19.15 1.32 2.79
CA ALA A 233 20.07 2.40 2.46
C ALA A 233 19.82 2.94 1.04
N ALA A 234 19.66 2.05 0.05
CA ALA A 234 19.31 2.45 -1.31
C ALA A 234 17.95 3.14 -1.34
N ALA A 235 16.95 2.58 -0.67
CA ALA A 235 15.62 3.20 -0.55
C ALA A 235 15.68 4.60 0.07
N ALA A 236 16.43 4.79 1.16
CA ALA A 236 16.60 6.08 1.82
C ALA A 236 17.29 7.12 0.91
N ALA A 237 18.31 6.72 0.13
CA ALA A 237 18.93 7.58 -0.87
C ALA A 237 17.91 8.05 -1.92
N MET A 238 17.08 7.14 -2.42
CA MET A 238 16.05 7.47 -3.41
C MET A 238 14.97 8.37 -2.82
N CYS A 239 14.48 8.09 -1.61
CA CYS A 239 13.52 8.95 -0.92
C CYS A 239 14.05 10.39 -0.74
N ARG A 240 15.34 10.56 -0.42
CA ARG A 240 15.98 11.88 -0.38
C ARG A 240 16.03 12.57 -1.73
N ALA A 241 16.39 11.84 -2.78
CA ALA A 241 16.40 12.37 -4.14
C ALA A 241 14.99 12.80 -4.58
N ILE A 242 13.95 12.05 -4.20
CA ILE A 242 12.56 12.39 -4.47
C ILE A 242 12.16 13.66 -3.71
N LEU A 243 12.48 13.78 -2.41
CA LEU A 243 12.18 15.00 -1.65
C LEU A 243 12.85 16.22 -2.29
N GLU A 244 14.13 16.10 -2.66
CA GLU A 244 14.85 17.18 -3.35
C GLU A 244 14.18 17.56 -4.68
N LEU A 245 13.80 16.55 -5.48
CA LEU A 245 13.11 16.75 -6.75
C LEU A 245 11.77 17.48 -6.56
N VAL A 246 10.96 17.05 -5.59
CA VAL A 246 9.66 17.65 -5.27
C VAL A 246 9.81 19.10 -4.80
N LEU A 247 10.77 19.36 -3.90
CA LEU A 247 11.07 20.71 -3.42
C LEU A 247 11.45 21.64 -4.58
N LYS A 248 12.39 21.21 -5.44
CA LYS A 248 12.85 22.02 -6.58
C LYS A 248 11.77 22.27 -7.61
N LYS A 249 10.92 21.28 -7.91
CA LYS A 249 9.94 21.37 -9.01
C LYS A 249 8.61 21.98 -8.63
N HIS A 250 8.21 21.90 -7.36
CA HIS A 250 6.88 22.35 -6.91
C HIS A 250 6.91 23.39 -5.82
N TYR A 251 7.82 23.30 -4.86
CA TYR A 251 7.88 24.29 -3.78
C TYR A 251 8.76 25.50 -4.13
N LEU A 252 9.74 25.32 -5.01
CA LEU A 252 10.78 26.32 -5.32
C LEU A 252 10.97 26.47 -6.83
N ALA A 253 9.89 26.32 -7.61
CA ALA A 253 9.94 26.25 -9.08
C ALA A 253 10.54 27.50 -9.75
N ASP A 254 10.41 28.65 -9.09
CA ASP A 254 10.86 30.00 -9.49
C ASP A 254 12.19 30.42 -8.83
N GLU A 255 12.78 29.57 -7.98
CA GLU A 255 14.02 29.84 -7.27
C GLU A 255 15.23 29.19 -7.95
N GLN A 256 16.38 29.87 -7.94
CA GLN A 256 17.63 29.28 -8.41
C GLN A 256 18.16 28.30 -7.35
N THR A 257 17.92 27.01 -7.57
CA THR A 257 18.20 25.93 -6.60
C THR A 257 19.39 25.05 -6.99
N ASP A 258 20.17 25.45 -8.00
CA ASP A 258 21.37 24.74 -8.44
C ASP A 258 22.41 24.69 -7.33
N PHE A 259 22.95 23.50 -7.06
CA PHE A 259 23.95 23.24 -6.02
C PHE A 259 23.53 23.62 -4.59
N VAL A 260 22.24 23.85 -4.34
CA VAL A 260 21.71 24.11 -3.00
C VAL A 260 21.53 22.80 -2.24
N SER A 261 22.04 22.74 -1.01
CA SER A 261 21.91 21.55 -0.15
C SER A 261 20.45 21.32 0.27
N LEU A 262 20.07 20.06 0.47
CA LEU A 262 18.70 19.69 0.89
C LEU A 262 18.24 20.43 2.16
N LYS A 263 19.14 20.62 3.14
CA LYS A 263 18.85 21.41 4.36
C LYS A 263 18.42 22.84 4.01
N LYS A 264 19.11 23.48 3.06
CA LYS A 264 18.81 24.84 2.63
C LYS A 264 17.53 24.90 1.80
N LEU A 265 17.27 23.91 0.94
CA LEU A 265 16.00 23.80 0.21
C LEU A 265 14.80 23.73 1.17
N ILE A 266 14.88 22.87 2.20
CA ILE A 266 13.84 22.76 3.23
C ILE A 266 13.61 24.11 3.91
N ASN A 267 14.68 24.79 4.33
CA ASN A 267 14.54 26.08 5.01
C ASN A 267 13.85 27.15 4.14
N ILE A 268 14.15 27.19 2.83
CA ILE A 268 13.51 28.13 1.91
C ILE A 268 12.03 27.79 1.74
N ALA A 269 11.71 26.50 1.54
CA ALA A 269 10.33 26.05 1.39
C ALA A 269 9.49 26.35 2.64
N VAL A 270 10.02 26.07 3.84
CA VAL A 270 9.36 26.37 5.13
C VAL A 270 9.15 27.86 5.32
N ALA A 271 10.11 28.70 4.92
CA ALA A 271 9.95 30.15 4.99
C ALA A 271 8.85 30.67 4.05
N ARG A 272 8.61 29.97 2.93
CA ARG A 272 7.62 30.35 1.92
C ARG A 272 6.21 29.85 2.23
N TYR A 273 6.07 28.64 2.76
CA TYR A 273 4.78 27.99 2.97
C TYR A 273 4.59 27.64 4.44
N SER A 274 3.69 28.38 5.10
CA SER A 274 3.38 28.22 6.52
C SER A 274 2.74 26.87 6.89
N PHE A 275 2.17 26.16 5.91
CA PHE A 275 1.56 24.84 6.13
C PHE A 275 2.58 23.70 6.15
N ILE A 276 3.84 23.95 5.74
CA ILE A 276 4.88 22.91 5.75
C ILE A 276 5.38 22.69 7.17
N ASP A 277 5.34 21.43 7.61
CA ASP A 277 6.04 21.01 8.82
C ASP A 277 7.56 20.96 8.59
N GLY A 278 8.23 22.07 8.91
CA GLY A 278 9.68 22.17 8.80
C GLY A 278 10.44 21.20 9.72
N GLN A 279 9.87 20.89 10.90
CA GLN A 279 10.47 19.90 11.80
C GLN A 279 10.36 18.50 11.20
N GLY A 280 9.20 18.16 10.62
CA GLY A 280 8.98 16.93 9.88
C GLY A 280 9.96 16.74 8.71
N MET A 281 10.15 17.76 7.87
CA MET A 281 11.10 17.69 6.74
C MET A 281 12.56 17.54 7.19
N HIS A 282 12.99 18.24 8.25
CA HIS A 282 14.35 18.06 8.79
C HIS A 282 14.52 16.70 9.44
N SER A 283 13.51 16.21 10.16
CA SER A 283 13.51 14.85 10.73
C SER A 283 13.61 13.79 9.65
N PHE A 284 12.83 13.91 8.56
CA PHE A 284 12.96 13.04 7.39
C PHE A 284 14.39 12.98 6.86
N ARG A 285 15.01 14.15 6.64
CA ARG A 285 16.39 14.27 6.13
C ARG A 285 17.39 13.60 7.07
N GLU A 286 17.24 13.84 8.36
CA GLU A 286 18.13 13.32 9.40
C GLU A 286 17.98 11.80 9.56
N ASN A 287 16.76 11.28 9.54
CA ASN A 287 16.49 9.85 9.57
C ASN A 287 17.09 9.15 8.34
N ALA A 288 16.88 9.71 7.14
CA ALA A 288 17.45 9.15 5.92
C ALA A 288 18.99 9.20 5.93
N ASN A 289 19.60 10.28 6.45
CA ASN A 289 21.04 10.36 6.67
C ASN A 289 21.52 9.30 7.67
N ALA A 290 20.82 9.12 8.78
CA ALA A 290 21.17 8.15 9.80
C ALA A 290 21.15 6.73 9.23
N ILE A 291 20.18 6.39 8.38
CA ILE A 291 20.12 5.11 7.67
C ILE A 291 21.31 4.93 6.72
N LEU A 292 21.64 5.96 5.93
CA LEU A 292 22.75 5.91 4.98
C LEU A 292 24.11 5.79 5.65
N HIS A 293 24.32 6.47 6.78
CA HIS A 293 25.60 6.47 7.49
C HIS A 293 25.72 5.31 8.49
N GLY A 294 24.61 4.90 9.11
CA GLY A 294 24.57 3.75 10.03
C GLY A 294 24.87 2.42 9.34
N TYR A 295 24.62 2.32 8.03
CA TYR A 295 25.01 1.19 7.19
C TYR A 295 26.53 0.96 7.15
N VAL A 296 27.33 2.01 7.37
CA VAL A 296 28.80 1.95 7.29
C VAL A 296 29.45 1.60 8.62
N THR A 297 28.78 1.84 9.76
CA THR A 297 29.43 1.86 11.08
C THR A 297 29.12 0.68 12.01
N THR A 298 28.30 -0.29 11.60
CA THR A 298 27.88 -1.37 12.50
C THR A 298 27.69 -2.70 11.77
N GLU A 299 28.21 -3.80 12.33
CA GLU A 299 27.93 -5.18 11.91
C GLU A 299 26.44 -5.56 12.01
N SER A 300 25.62 -4.69 12.61
CA SER A 300 24.15 -4.75 12.70
C SER A 300 23.44 -3.95 11.59
N SER A 301 24.04 -3.87 10.39
CA SER A 301 23.49 -3.17 9.21
C SER A 301 22.12 -3.67 8.73
N LEU A 302 21.69 -4.85 9.19
CA LEU A 302 20.38 -5.46 8.91
C LEU A 302 19.27 -4.98 9.86
N ALA A 303 19.59 -4.29 10.96
CA ALA A 303 18.61 -3.80 11.93
C ALA A 303 18.25 -2.31 11.74
N ILE A 304 18.33 -1.80 10.50
CA ILE A 304 17.62 -0.56 10.17
C ILE A 304 16.13 -0.86 10.38
N SER A 305 15.53 -0.26 11.41
CA SER A 305 14.14 -0.53 11.75
C SER A 305 13.25 -0.21 10.55
N ASP A 306 12.54 -1.22 10.06
CA ASP A 306 11.53 -1.07 9.00
C ASP A 306 10.56 0.07 9.32
N GLN A 307 10.28 0.31 10.60
CA GLN A 307 9.46 1.45 11.06
C GLN A 307 10.05 2.81 10.66
N ALA A 308 11.38 2.97 10.71
CA ALA A 308 12.04 4.21 10.31
C ALA A 308 11.90 4.45 8.80
N MET A 309 12.02 3.40 7.98
CA MET A 309 11.79 3.49 6.53
C MET A 309 10.32 3.75 6.20
N LEU A 310 9.39 3.08 6.88
CA LEU A 310 7.95 3.33 6.72
C LEU A 310 7.59 4.77 7.05
N LYS A 311 8.16 5.33 8.13
CA LYS A 311 7.98 6.74 8.46
C LYS A 311 8.49 7.65 7.34
N ILE A 312 9.66 7.37 6.76
CA ILE A 312 10.19 8.11 5.62
C ILE A 312 9.21 8.06 4.43
N PHE A 313 8.66 6.90 4.09
CA PHE A 313 7.67 6.80 3.01
C PHE A 313 6.36 7.55 3.33
N GLN A 314 5.90 7.54 4.58
CA GLN A 314 4.72 8.28 5.02
C GLN A 314 4.92 9.80 4.94
N ASP A 315 6.07 10.29 5.42
CA ASP A 315 6.45 11.70 5.31
C ASP A 315 6.55 12.10 3.82
N LEU A 316 7.18 11.26 2.99
CA LEU A 316 7.32 11.52 1.55
C LEU A 316 5.97 11.56 0.84
N LYS A 317 5.04 10.65 1.17
CA LYS A 317 3.65 10.67 0.70
C LYS A 317 3.01 12.02 0.98
N HIS A 318 3.11 12.50 2.23
CA HIS A 318 2.53 13.78 2.63
C HIS A 318 3.09 14.94 1.79
N PHE A 319 4.42 15.02 1.60
CA PHE A 319 5.03 16.09 0.82
C PHE A 319 4.74 16.02 -0.69
N ILE A 320 4.45 14.84 -1.24
CA ILE A 320 4.01 14.70 -2.64
C ILE A 320 2.54 15.10 -2.79
N GLU A 321 1.67 14.62 -1.90
CA GLU A 321 0.22 14.84 -1.96
C GLU A 321 -0.18 16.30 -1.69
N GLU A 322 0.59 17.00 -0.85
CA GLU A 322 0.34 18.40 -0.46
C GLU A 322 1.26 19.40 -1.20
N ALA A 323 1.90 18.99 -2.29
CA ALA A 323 2.72 19.89 -3.09
C ALA A 323 1.87 21.03 -3.70
N PRO A 324 2.32 22.29 -3.64
CA PRO A 324 1.52 23.43 -4.07
C PRO A 324 1.35 23.48 -5.59
N GLU A 325 0.21 24.01 -6.04
CA GLU A 325 0.00 24.37 -7.43
C GLU A 325 0.85 25.61 -7.75
N THR A 326 1.79 25.46 -8.68
CA THR A 326 2.78 26.49 -9.07
C THR A 326 2.70 26.81 -10.54
#